data_AF-A0A527ZQ29-F1
#
_entry.id   AF-A0A527ZQ29-F1
#
_cell.length_a   1.000
_cell.length_b   1.000
_cell.length_c   1.000
_cell.angle_alpha   90.00
_cell.angle_beta   90.00
_cell.angle_gamma   90.00
#
_symmetry.space_group_name_H-M   'P 1'
#
loop_
_entity.id
_entity.type
_entity.pdbx_description
1 polymer ?
#
loop_
_entity_poly.entity_id
_entity_poly.type
_entity_poly.pdbx_seq_one_letter_code
_entity_poly.pdbx_strand_id
1 'polypeptide(L)' 'MTLAAAERATALPDIEQRHLDQRQYPHGIAFMDGQYLPMCEAKVSVLDWGFLHSDATYDTVHVWDGRFFR' A
#
# COMPACT_ATOMS: atom_id res chain seq x y z
N MET A 1 1.53 16.42 47.48
CA MET A 1 1.70 14.97 47.20
C MET A 1 0.34 14.37 46.91
N THR A 2 0.05 14.09 45.64
CA THR A 2 -0.98 13.11 45.27
C THR A 2 -0.62 12.58 43.88
N LEU A 3 -0.16 11.32 43.82
CA LEU A 3 0.08 10.60 42.58
C LEU A 3 -1.25 10.00 42.15
N ALA A 4 -1.80 10.44 41.02
CA ALA A 4 -2.86 9.69 40.36
C ALA A 4 -2.19 8.47 39.69
N ALA A 5 -2.54 7.28 40.16
CA ALA A 5 -2.11 6.04 39.56
C ALA A 5 -2.70 5.96 38.14
N ALA A 6 -1.85 6.09 37.14
CA ALA A 6 -2.20 5.75 35.77
C ALA A 6 -2.31 4.23 35.67
N GLU A 7 -3.54 3.71 35.60
CA GLU A 7 -3.76 2.34 35.13
C GLU A 7 -3.09 2.18 33.77
N ARG A 8 -2.08 1.30 33.70
CA ARG A 8 -1.47 0.91 32.44
C ARG A 8 -2.48 0.06 31.70
N ALA A 9 -3.17 0.68 30.74
CA ALA A 9 -3.97 -0.02 29.76
C ALA A 9 -3.10 -1.10 29.11
N THR A 10 -3.31 -2.35 29.53
CA THR A 10 -2.61 -3.53 29.02
C THR A 10 -3.55 -4.26 28.06
N ALA A 11 -4.14 -3.52 27.13
CA ALA A 11 -4.90 -4.08 26.03
C ALA A 11 -4.02 -3.96 24.78
N LEU A 12 -3.81 -5.09 24.09
CA LEU A 12 -3.22 -5.05 22.75
C LEU A 12 -4.12 -4.16 21.87
N PRO A 13 -3.54 -3.32 20.99
CA PRO A 13 -4.35 -2.52 20.09
C PRO A 13 -5.21 -3.44 19.22
N ASP A 14 -6.48 -3.10 19.06
CA ASP A 14 -7.34 -3.78 18.10
C ASP A 14 -6.73 -3.67 16.71
N ILE A 15 -6.51 -4.81 16.06
CA ILE A 15 -6.05 -4.84 14.68
C ILE A 15 -7.27 -4.63 13.80
N GLU A 16 -7.34 -3.47 13.17
CA GLU A 16 -8.35 -3.14 12.16
C GLU A 16 -8.36 -4.20 11.04
N GLN A 17 -9.56 -4.65 10.65
CA GLN A 17 -9.71 -5.66 9.58
C GLN A 17 -9.17 -5.17 8.22
N ARG A 18 -9.12 -3.85 8.02
CA ARG A 18 -8.59 -3.23 6.81
C ARG A 18 -7.69 -2.05 7.17
N HIS A 19 -6.44 -2.12 6.73
CA HIS A 19 -5.56 -0.95 6.76
C HIS A 19 -5.99 0.07 5.68
N LEU A 20 -6.40 1.25 6.14
CA LEU A 20 -6.63 2.43 5.32
C LEU A 20 -5.37 3.30 5.34
N ASP A 21 -4.73 3.44 4.18
CA ASP A 21 -3.62 4.36 4.03
C ASP A 21 -4.16 5.78 3.88
N GLN A 22 -3.78 6.67 4.80
CA GLN A 22 -4.21 8.07 4.81
C GLN A 22 -3.33 8.97 3.92
N ARG A 23 -2.29 8.42 3.29
CA ARG A 23 -1.41 9.17 2.40
C ARG A 23 -2.13 9.53 1.10
N GLN A 24 -1.83 10.72 0.60
CA GLN A 24 -2.33 11.17 -0.69
C GLN A 24 -1.36 10.74 -1.78
N TYR A 25 -1.85 9.94 -2.71
CA TYR A 25 -1.11 9.47 -3.87
C TYR A 25 -1.48 10.30 -5.11
N PRO A 26 -0.56 10.49 -6.06
CA PRO A 26 -0.90 11.09 -7.34
C PRO A 26 -2.00 10.27 -8.04
N HIS A 27 -2.84 10.97 -8.80
CA HIS A 27 -3.90 10.32 -9.55
C HIS A 27 -3.32 9.30 -10.53
N GLY A 28 -3.84 8.08 -10.48
CA GLY A 28 -3.38 6.96 -11.28
C GLY A 28 -4.23 5.73 -11.05
N ILE A 29 -4.15 4.81 -12.01
CA ILE A 29 -4.81 3.51 -11.97
C ILE A 29 -3.73 2.42 -11.93
N ALA A 30 -3.98 1.37 -11.16
CA ALA A 30 -3.26 0.11 -11.20
C ALA A 30 -4.19 -0.99 -11.74
N PHE A 31 -3.61 -2.02 -12.33
CA PHE A 31 -4.32 -3.25 -12.68
C PHE A 31 -3.69 -4.41 -11.91
N MET A 32 -4.45 -5.06 -11.03
CA MET A 32 -4.00 -6.20 -10.23
C MET A 32 -5.18 -7.11 -9.92
N ASP A 33 -4.93 -8.41 -9.72
CA ASP A 33 -5.95 -9.41 -9.41
C ASP A 33 -7.20 -9.36 -10.33
N GLY A 34 -6.99 -9.08 -11.61
CA GLY A 34 -8.04 -9.02 -12.62
C GLY A 34 -8.93 -7.77 -12.60
N GLN A 35 -8.54 -6.73 -11.86
CA GLN A 35 -9.35 -5.50 -11.71
C GLN A 35 -8.52 -4.22 -11.78
N TYR A 36 -9.18 -3.14 -12.18
CA TYR A 36 -8.63 -1.77 -12.11
C TYR A 36 -8.89 -1.18 -10.73
N LEU A 37 -7.85 -0.63 -10.11
CA LEU A 37 -7.91 -0.02 -8.79
C LEU A 37 -7.26 1.37 -8.80
N PRO A 38 -7.66 2.29 -7.91
CA PRO A 38 -6.87 3.48 -7.62
C PRO A 38 -5.45 3.09 -7.20
N MET A 39 -4.45 3.88 -7.59
CA MET A 39 -3.04 3.60 -7.26
C MET A 39 -2.81 3.44 -5.73
N CYS A 40 -3.52 4.20 -4.89
CA CYS A 40 -3.42 4.12 -3.43
C CYS A 40 -3.94 2.81 -2.83
N GLU A 41 -4.69 2.03 -3.59
CA GLU A 41 -5.25 0.74 -3.16
C GLU A 41 -4.43 -0.45 -3.68
N ALA A 42 -3.49 -0.21 -4.60
CA ALA A 42 -2.64 -1.26 -5.13
C ALA A 42 -1.69 -1.80 -4.05
N LYS A 43 -1.67 -3.12 -3.85
CA LYS A 43 -0.90 -3.78 -2.79
C LYS A 43 -0.24 -5.05 -3.29
N VAL A 44 0.97 -5.31 -2.82
CA VAL A 44 1.67 -6.59 -3.00
C VAL A 44 1.85 -7.26 -1.64
N SER A 45 1.87 -8.58 -1.61
CA SER A 45 2.14 -9.33 -0.38
C SER A 45 3.55 -9.06 0.13
N VAL A 46 3.73 -8.92 1.44
CA VAL A 46 5.08 -8.86 2.06
C VAL A 46 5.85 -10.18 1.91
N LEU A 47 5.13 -11.27 1.60
CA LEU A 47 5.69 -12.60 1.35
C LEU A 47 5.93 -12.87 -0.14
N ASP A 48 5.69 -11.88 -1.01
CA ASP A 48 5.89 -12.02 -2.45
C ASP A 48 7.39 -12.20 -2.77
N TRP A 49 7.73 -13.12 -3.69
CA TRP A 49 9.12 -13.40 -4.06
C TRP A 49 9.77 -12.25 -4.83
N GLY A 50 9.00 -11.54 -5.66
CA GLY A 50 9.43 -10.33 -6.32
C GLY A 50 9.76 -9.22 -5.32
N PHE A 51 9.02 -9.13 -4.20
CA PHE A 51 9.36 -8.23 -3.11
C PHE A 51 10.56 -8.70 -2.27
N LEU A 52 10.56 -9.96 -1.82
CA LEU A 52 11.56 -10.49 -0.88
C LEU A 52 12.95 -10.69 -1.50
N HIS A 53 13.01 -11.07 -2.78
CA HIS A 53 14.27 -11.46 -3.43
C HIS A 53 14.54 -10.68 -4.72
N SER A 54 13.73 -9.66 -5.02
CA SER A 54 13.78 -8.96 -6.31
C SER A 54 13.64 -9.90 -7.50
N ASP A 55 12.94 -11.03 -7.32
CA ASP A 55 12.68 -12.01 -8.37
C ASP A 55 11.55 -11.52 -9.29
N ALA A 56 11.86 -10.45 -10.03
CA ALA A 56 10.95 -9.78 -10.95
C ALA A 56 11.76 -9.08 -12.03
N THR A 57 11.13 -8.93 -13.20
CA THR A 57 11.57 -8.00 -14.24
C THR A 57 10.44 -7.02 -14.52
N TYR A 58 10.79 -5.78 -14.87
CA TYR A 58 9.81 -4.76 -15.20
C TYR A 58 10.29 -3.97 -16.41
N ASP A 59 9.34 -3.32 -17.07
CA ASP A 59 9.58 -2.41 -18.18
C ASP A 59 8.67 -1.19 -18.00
N THR A 60 8.98 -0.09 -18.69
CA THR A 60 8.24 1.16 -18.60
C THR A 60 8.02 1.74 -19.98
N VAL A 61 6.79 2.18 -20.25
CA VAL A 61 6.42 2.87 -21.49
C VAL A 61 5.85 4.24 -21.17
N HIS A 62 6.10 5.20 -22.05
CA HIS A 62 5.53 6.54 -21.95
C HIS A 62 4.40 6.73 -22.94
N VAL A 63 3.36 7.46 -22.51
CA VAL A 63 2.30 7.93 -23.40
C VAL A 63 2.41 9.44 -23.54
N TRP A 64 2.46 9.92 -24.78
CA TRP A 64 2.47 11.33 -25.12
C TRP A 64 1.40 11.60 -26.17
N ASP A 65 0.55 12.62 -25.94
CA ASP A 65 -0.55 12.98 -26.84
C ASP A 65 -1.43 11.78 -27.25
N GLY A 66 -1.78 10.93 -26.27
CA GLY A 66 -2.60 9.74 -26.48
C GLY A 66 -1.94 8.60 -27.25
N ARG A 67 -0.61 8.66 -27.46
CA ARG A 67 0.16 7.66 -28.23
C ARG A 67 1.27 7.06 -27.38
N PHE A 68 1.46 5.76 -27.48
CA PHE A 68 2.61 5.07 -26.88
C PHE A 68 3.89 5.44 -27.61
N PHE A 69 4.93 5.75 -26.85
CA PHE A 69 6.29 5.94 -27.34
C PHE A 69 7.13 4.69 -27.04
N ARG A 70 7.79 4.16 -28.06
CA ARG A 70 8.67 2.98 -28.00
C ARG A 70 9.99 3.30 -28.69
#